data_AF-A0A444ZHX0-F1
#
_entry.id   AF-A0A444ZHX0-F1
#
_cell.length_a   1.000
_cell.length_b   1.000
_cell.length_c   1.000
_cell.angle_alpha   90.00
_cell.angle_beta   90.00
_cell.angle_gamma   90.00
#
_symmetry.space_group_name_H-M   'P 1'
#
loop_
_entity.id
_entity.type
_entity.pdbx_description
1 polymer ?
#
loop_
_entity_poly.entity_id
_entity_poly.type
_entity_poly.pdbx_seq_one_letter_code
_entity_poly.pdbx_strand_id
1 'polypeptide(L)'
;MSNRDKAQMNSMKQFEIPTSKIMAYMAGQLGGYSMLRFTKRDLYNYVHSQQRARILDRDAGRDIPWEQVQETPGGVIWDNHHRQTCIFGFSLLQDEEVRTYRWVLLNLLDVMGQRTPNLVVTDGDKAMRTAIAEVMPSAKHRLCAWHLEKNCVQRVKEAEFWKVFKKAIYANFDVDEFERYWRTSIESLSLGQNTWVQLTYDIKESWATAYLRGSFDERIIYTLFGIVFSMFLVGSSYF
;
A
#
# COMPACT_ATOMS: atom_id res chain seq x y z
N MET A 1 -23.87 -10.25 -17.14
CA MET A 1 -23.21 -11.58 -17.00
C MET A 1 -24.23 -12.65 -16.69
N SER A 2 -24.21 -13.76 -17.43
CA SER A 2 -25.05 -14.93 -17.17
C SER A 2 -24.55 -15.74 -15.97
N ASN A 3 -25.37 -16.66 -15.45
CA ASN A 3 -24.97 -17.55 -14.35
C ASN A 3 -23.82 -18.49 -14.74
N ARG A 4 -23.76 -18.90 -16.02
CA ARG A 4 -22.65 -19.69 -16.55
C ARG A 4 -21.34 -18.91 -16.51
N ASP A 5 -21.34 -17.65 -16.97
CA ASP A 5 -20.15 -16.79 -16.95
C ASP A 5 -19.64 -16.60 -15.52
N LYS A 6 -20.56 -16.32 -14.58
CA LYS A 6 -20.26 -16.17 -13.16
C LYS A 6 -19.65 -17.44 -12.56
N ALA A 7 -20.21 -18.61 -12.84
CA ALA A 7 -19.72 -19.89 -12.33
C ALA A 7 -18.29 -20.20 -12.83
N GLN A 8 -18.06 -20.01 -14.13
CA GLN A 8 -16.75 -20.20 -14.73
C GLN A 8 -15.71 -19.24 -14.15
N MET A 9 -16.08 -17.98 -13.98
CA MET A 9 -15.23 -16.99 -13.33
C MET A 9 -14.88 -17.37 -11.89
N ASN A 10 -15.87 -17.81 -11.09
CA ASN A 10 -15.64 -18.21 -9.70
C ASN A 10 -14.65 -19.39 -9.61
N SER A 11 -14.79 -20.36 -10.51
CA SER A 11 -13.85 -21.49 -10.62
C SER A 11 -12.43 -21.02 -10.92
N MET A 12 -12.25 -20.06 -11.85
CA MET A 12 -10.92 -19.52 -12.17
C MET A 12 -10.36 -18.63 -11.06
N LYS A 13 -11.21 -17.84 -10.37
CA LYS A 13 -10.81 -17.01 -9.24
C LYS A 13 -10.40 -17.81 -8.00
N GLN A 14 -10.90 -19.04 -7.85
CA GLN A 14 -10.43 -19.97 -6.81
C GLN A 14 -8.93 -20.28 -6.95
N PHE A 15 -8.41 -20.24 -8.17
CA PHE A 15 -6.97 -20.38 -8.47
C PHE A 15 -6.27 -19.03 -8.65
N GLU A 16 -6.90 -17.95 -8.16
CA GLU A 16 -6.32 -16.61 -8.12
C GLU A 16 -5.92 -16.04 -9.49
N ILE A 17 -6.54 -16.57 -10.55
CA ILE A 17 -6.29 -16.10 -11.91
C ILE A 17 -6.71 -14.63 -12.00
N PRO A 18 -5.85 -13.73 -12.53
CA PRO A 18 -6.17 -12.33 -12.71
C PRO A 18 -7.45 -12.15 -13.53
N THR A 19 -8.31 -11.21 -13.12
CA THR A 19 -9.61 -10.97 -13.75
C THR A 19 -9.44 -10.58 -15.24
N SER A 20 -8.36 -9.88 -15.59
CA SER A 20 -8.01 -9.61 -17.00
C SER A 20 -7.73 -10.88 -17.81
N LYS A 21 -7.05 -11.87 -17.23
CA LYS A 21 -6.75 -13.16 -17.89
C LYS A 21 -8.00 -14.03 -18.02
N ILE A 22 -8.89 -14.00 -17.02
CA ILE A 22 -10.21 -14.66 -17.09
C ILE A 22 -11.01 -14.07 -18.25
N MET A 23 -11.06 -12.75 -18.38
CA MET A 23 -11.74 -12.06 -19.48
C MET A 23 -11.17 -12.46 -20.84
N ALA A 24 -9.84 -12.51 -20.97
CA ALA A 24 -9.17 -12.93 -22.20
C ALA A 24 -9.49 -14.39 -22.57
N TYR A 25 -9.49 -15.28 -21.59
CA TYR A 25 -9.84 -16.68 -21.78
C TYR A 25 -11.30 -16.84 -22.25
N MET A 26 -12.25 -16.19 -21.58
CA MET A 26 -13.66 -16.21 -21.97
C MET A 26 -13.90 -15.64 -23.38
N ALA A 27 -13.20 -14.54 -23.72
CA ALA A 27 -13.21 -13.99 -25.08
C ALA A 27 -12.69 -15.01 -26.10
N GLY A 28 -11.59 -15.69 -25.82
CA GLY A 28 -11.00 -16.71 -26.68
C GLY A 28 -11.95 -17.88 -26.95
N GLN A 29 -12.70 -18.32 -25.95
CA GLN A 29 -13.70 -19.38 -26.11
C GLN A 29 -14.86 -19.00 -27.04
N LEU A 30 -15.16 -17.70 -27.17
CA LEU A 30 -16.24 -17.18 -28.02
C LEU A 30 -15.74 -16.64 -29.36
N GLY A 31 -14.45 -16.74 -29.66
CA GLY A 31 -13.86 -16.23 -30.90
C GLY A 31 -13.56 -14.73 -30.90
N GLY A 32 -13.51 -14.09 -29.73
CA GLY A 32 -13.08 -12.71 -29.58
C GLY A 32 -13.87 -11.92 -28.53
N TYR A 33 -13.34 -10.75 -28.16
CA TYR A 33 -13.96 -9.87 -27.15
C TYR A 33 -15.32 -9.32 -27.58
N SER A 34 -15.55 -9.12 -28.89
CA SER A 34 -16.82 -8.62 -29.44
C SER A 34 -17.99 -9.60 -29.24
N MET A 35 -17.69 -10.88 -29.00
CA MET A 35 -18.69 -11.92 -28.81
C MET A 35 -19.16 -12.04 -27.36
N LEU A 36 -18.49 -11.35 -26.42
CA LEU A 36 -18.90 -11.34 -25.01
C LEU A 36 -20.15 -10.49 -24.81
N ARG A 37 -21.13 -11.05 -24.09
CA ARG A 37 -22.37 -10.35 -23.70
C ARG A 37 -22.23 -9.50 -22.44
N PHE A 38 -21.00 -9.24 -22.01
CA PHE A 38 -20.68 -8.43 -20.84
C PHE A 38 -19.36 -7.72 -21.06
N THR A 39 -19.19 -6.61 -20.36
CA THR A 39 -18.01 -5.75 -20.46
C THR A 39 -16.96 -6.14 -19.43
N LYS A 40 -15.73 -5.63 -19.60
CA LYS A 40 -14.68 -5.69 -18.58
C LYS A 40 -15.20 -5.12 -17.25
N ARG A 41 -15.92 -3.98 -17.30
CA ARG A 41 -16.49 -3.33 -16.11
C ARG A 41 -17.45 -4.25 -15.34
N ASP A 42 -18.31 -4.98 -16.05
CA ASP A 42 -19.24 -5.92 -15.42
C ASP A 42 -18.52 -7.02 -14.65
N LEU A 43 -17.41 -7.52 -15.20
CA LEU A 43 -16.58 -8.55 -14.58
C LEU A 43 -15.96 -8.06 -13.26
N TYR A 44 -15.34 -6.87 -13.26
CA TYR A 44 -14.77 -6.28 -12.04
C TYR A 44 -15.85 -5.90 -11.03
N ASN A 45 -16.98 -5.36 -11.48
CA ASN A 45 -18.13 -5.06 -10.61
C ASN A 45 -18.64 -6.34 -9.94
N TYR A 46 -18.67 -7.47 -10.65
CA TYR A 46 -19.06 -8.76 -10.07
C TYR A 46 -18.06 -9.22 -9.01
N VAL A 47 -16.74 -9.20 -9.27
CA VAL A 47 -15.70 -9.50 -8.25
C VAL A 47 -15.93 -8.65 -7.01
N HIS A 48 -16.09 -7.35 -7.20
CA HIS A 48 -16.25 -6.39 -6.10
C HIS A 48 -17.54 -6.66 -5.32
N SER A 49 -18.66 -6.97 -6.00
CA SER A 49 -19.92 -7.31 -5.35
C SER A 49 -19.84 -8.57 -4.48
N GLN A 50 -19.08 -9.59 -4.92
CA GLN A 50 -18.86 -10.79 -4.13
C GLN A 50 -18.03 -10.48 -2.87
N GLN A 51 -17.01 -9.65 -3.00
CA GLN A 51 -16.21 -9.24 -1.86
C GLN A 51 -17.05 -8.46 -0.84
N ARG A 52 -17.91 -7.54 -1.32
CA ARG A 52 -18.86 -6.81 -0.44
C ARG A 52 -19.82 -7.76 0.27
N ALA A 53 -20.39 -8.73 -0.43
CA ALA A 53 -21.29 -9.71 0.18
C ALA A 53 -20.60 -10.52 1.28
N ARG A 54 -19.32 -10.89 1.10
CA ARG A 54 -18.53 -11.59 2.14
C ARG A 54 -18.30 -10.75 3.39
N ILE A 55 -18.06 -9.45 3.21
CA ILE A 55 -17.93 -8.50 4.34
C ILE A 55 -19.25 -8.43 5.11
N LEU A 56 -20.36 -8.21 4.40
CA LEU A 56 -21.69 -8.07 5.02
C LEU A 56 -22.15 -9.34 5.75
N ASP A 57 -21.91 -10.52 5.20
CA ASP A 57 -22.27 -11.80 5.82
C ASP A 57 -21.52 -12.05 7.14
N ARG A 58 -20.25 -11.61 7.23
CA ARG A 58 -19.49 -11.67 8.49
C ARG A 58 -19.96 -10.66 9.53
N ASP A 59 -20.43 -9.50 9.10
CA ASP A 59 -20.93 -8.45 9.98
C ASP A 59 -22.40 -8.66 10.40
N ALA A 60 -23.12 -9.62 9.82
CA ALA A 60 -24.51 -9.96 10.17
C ALA A 60 -24.70 -10.46 11.62
N GLY A 61 -23.64 -10.59 12.42
CA GLY A 61 -23.68 -10.81 13.87
C GLY A 61 -23.55 -9.53 14.72
N ARG A 62 -23.36 -8.36 14.10
CA ARG A 62 -23.33 -7.05 14.76
C ARG A 62 -24.21 -6.10 13.96
N ASP A 63 -25.42 -5.84 14.44
CA ASP A 63 -26.29 -4.75 13.96
C ASP A 63 -25.59 -3.40 14.22
N ILE A 64 -24.65 -3.02 13.35
CA ILE A 64 -24.02 -1.70 13.38
C ILE A 64 -24.60 -0.93 12.19
N PRO A 65 -25.38 0.15 12.44
CA PRO A 65 -25.77 1.08 11.40
C PRO A 65 -24.53 1.56 10.64
N TRP A 66 -24.58 1.55 9.32
CA TRP A 66 -23.48 1.92 8.41
C TRP A 66 -22.92 3.34 8.68
N GLU A 67 -23.67 4.19 9.38
CA GLU A 67 -23.27 5.52 9.86
C GLU A 67 -22.19 5.47 10.96
N GLN A 68 -21.91 4.30 11.54
CA GLN A 68 -21.01 4.11 12.68
C GLN A 68 -19.90 3.07 12.49
N VAL A 69 -19.83 2.39 11.34
CA VAL A 69 -18.64 1.59 10.99
C VAL A 69 -17.51 2.59 10.79
N GLN A 70 -16.47 2.54 11.65
CA GLN A 70 -15.28 3.38 11.48
C GLN A 70 -14.69 3.10 10.09
N GLU A 71 -14.96 4.02 9.17
CA GLU A 71 -14.34 4.07 7.86
C GLU A 71 -12.83 4.08 8.06
N THR A 72 -12.17 2.98 7.72
CA THR A 72 -10.73 2.97 7.49
C THR A 72 -10.51 2.66 6.01
N PRO A 73 -10.75 3.61 5.09
CA PRO A 73 -10.67 3.33 3.67
C PRO A 73 -9.20 3.09 3.33
N GLY A 74 -8.78 1.89 2.91
CA GLY A 74 -7.42 1.69 2.39
C GLY A 74 -7.31 2.31 0.99
N GLY A 75 -6.67 3.47 0.88
CA GLY A 75 -6.45 4.15 -0.40
C GLY A 75 -5.15 3.69 -1.05
N VAL A 76 -5.16 3.52 -2.39
CA VAL A 76 -3.95 3.27 -3.18
C VAL A 76 -3.59 4.54 -3.95
N ILE A 77 -2.51 5.20 -3.52
CA ILE A 77 -2.02 6.44 -4.13
C ILE A 77 -0.73 6.19 -4.89
N TRP A 78 -0.62 6.79 -6.08
CA TRP A 78 0.49 6.65 -7.00
C TRP A 78 1.08 7.99 -7.41
N ASP A 79 2.39 8.02 -7.65
CA ASP A 79 3.03 9.15 -8.33
C ASP A 79 3.32 8.76 -9.79
N ASN A 80 2.80 9.52 -10.74
CA ASN A 80 3.04 9.26 -12.16
C ASN A 80 4.40 9.81 -12.61
N HIS A 81 4.81 9.54 -13.87
CA HIS A 81 6.05 10.07 -14.45
C HIS A 81 6.16 11.61 -14.44
N HIS A 82 5.11 12.34 -14.03
CA HIS A 82 5.06 13.80 -13.94
C HIS A 82 5.06 14.33 -12.49
N ARG A 83 5.39 13.50 -11.49
CA ARG A 83 5.39 13.89 -10.06
C ARG A 83 4.00 14.31 -9.55
N GLN A 84 2.93 13.74 -10.12
CA GLN A 84 1.56 13.99 -9.71
C GLN A 84 0.97 12.80 -8.96
N THR A 85 0.46 13.11 -7.76
CA THR A 85 -0.35 12.21 -6.95
C THR A 85 -1.66 11.87 -7.65
N CYS A 86 -1.90 10.58 -7.91
CA CYS A 86 -3.12 10.07 -8.49
C CYS A 86 -3.67 8.89 -7.66
N ILE A 87 -4.97 8.92 -7.36
CA ILE A 87 -5.66 7.82 -6.69
C ILE A 87 -6.17 6.85 -7.77
N PHE A 88 -5.63 5.63 -7.79
CA PHE A 88 -6.03 4.60 -8.78
C PHE A 88 -7.15 3.70 -8.29
N GLY A 89 -7.36 3.64 -6.97
CA GLY A 89 -8.42 2.86 -6.39
C GLY A 89 -8.44 2.92 -4.87
N PHE A 90 -9.53 2.41 -4.32
CA PHE A 90 -9.69 2.17 -2.89
C PHE A 90 -10.29 0.77 -2.72
N SER A 91 -9.99 0.14 -1.59
CA SER A 91 -10.62 -1.13 -1.21
C SER A 91 -11.11 -1.04 0.21
N LEU A 92 -12.32 -1.55 0.43
CA LEU A 92 -12.80 -1.87 1.76
C LEU A 92 -12.19 -3.22 2.16
N LEU A 93 -11.56 -3.26 3.32
CA LEU A 93 -10.94 -4.46 3.85
C LEU A 93 -11.85 -5.05 4.91
N GLN A 94 -11.97 -6.37 4.89
CA GLN A 94 -12.75 -7.09 5.89
C GLN A 94 -11.96 -7.28 7.19
N ASP A 95 -10.65 -7.44 7.07
CA ASP A 95 -9.71 -7.64 8.16
C ASP A 95 -8.31 -7.18 7.71
N GLU A 96 -7.42 -6.92 8.66
CA GLU A 96 -6.01 -6.58 8.44
C GLU A 96 -5.13 -7.85 8.43
N GLU A 97 -5.58 -8.88 7.71
CA GLU A 97 -4.82 -10.13 7.55
C GLU A 97 -4.11 -10.21 6.20
N VAL A 98 -3.06 -11.04 6.15
CA VAL A 98 -2.24 -11.27 4.94
C VAL A 98 -3.11 -11.64 3.74
N ARG A 99 -4.09 -12.53 3.94
CA ARG A 99 -5.02 -12.97 2.88
C ARG A 99 -5.77 -11.81 2.22
N THR A 100 -6.18 -10.84 3.01
CA THR A 100 -7.02 -9.71 2.56
C THR A 100 -6.15 -8.70 1.82
N TYR A 101 -4.99 -8.35 2.37
CA TYR A 101 -4.03 -7.50 1.68
C TYR A 101 -3.54 -8.12 0.37
N ARG A 102 -3.21 -9.41 0.39
CA ARG A 102 -2.79 -10.15 -0.80
C ARG A 102 -3.83 -10.09 -1.91
N TRP A 103 -5.11 -10.27 -1.58
CA TRP A 103 -6.20 -10.13 -2.54
C TRP A 103 -6.24 -8.72 -3.14
N VAL A 104 -6.09 -7.66 -2.34
CA VAL A 104 -6.07 -6.27 -2.85
C VAL A 104 -4.88 -6.05 -3.78
N LEU A 105 -3.68 -6.48 -3.37
CA LEU A 105 -2.45 -6.32 -4.17
C LEU A 105 -2.55 -7.06 -5.51
N LEU A 106 -3.12 -8.27 -5.54
CA LEU A 106 -3.34 -9.02 -6.77
C LEU A 106 -4.34 -8.33 -7.72
N ASN A 107 -5.42 -7.77 -7.17
CA ASN A 107 -6.37 -7.01 -7.99
C ASN A 107 -5.76 -5.69 -8.50
N LEU A 108 -4.93 -5.04 -7.68
CA LEU A 108 -4.19 -3.86 -8.10
C LEU A 108 -3.26 -4.19 -9.28
N LEU A 109 -2.43 -5.23 -9.15
CA LEU A 109 -1.56 -5.69 -10.24
C LEU A 109 -2.36 -6.03 -11.50
N ASP A 110 -3.52 -6.65 -11.36
CA ASP A 110 -4.39 -6.98 -12.49
C ASP A 110 -4.87 -5.73 -13.25
N VAL A 111 -5.29 -4.70 -12.53
CA VAL A 111 -5.65 -3.41 -13.13
C VAL A 111 -4.43 -2.73 -13.78
N MET A 112 -3.24 -2.88 -13.19
CA MET A 112 -1.97 -2.37 -13.71
C MET A 112 -1.36 -3.21 -14.83
N GLY A 113 -2.07 -4.23 -15.33
CA GLY A 113 -1.59 -5.08 -16.41
C GLY A 113 -0.38 -5.93 -16.03
N GLN A 114 -0.35 -6.40 -14.77
CA GLN A 114 0.71 -7.20 -14.17
C GLN A 114 2.07 -6.50 -14.09
N ARG A 115 2.09 -5.16 -14.21
CA ARG A 115 3.30 -4.35 -13.97
C ARG A 115 3.47 -4.14 -12.48
N THR A 116 4.59 -4.58 -11.93
CA THR A 116 4.91 -4.39 -10.52
C THR A 116 5.54 -3.00 -10.30
N PRO A 117 5.21 -2.35 -9.18
CA PRO A 117 5.89 -1.13 -8.75
C PRO A 117 7.35 -1.45 -8.36
N ASN A 118 8.24 -0.48 -8.57
CA ASN A 118 9.61 -0.57 -8.05
C ASN A 118 9.65 -0.32 -6.52
N LEU A 119 8.68 0.45 -6.00
CA LEU A 119 8.61 0.84 -4.61
C LEU A 119 7.16 0.82 -4.10
N VAL A 120 6.96 0.20 -2.95
CA VAL A 120 5.69 0.23 -2.21
C VAL A 120 5.93 0.92 -0.88
N VAL A 121 5.07 1.90 -0.57
CA VAL A 121 5.15 2.68 0.67
C VAL A 121 3.94 2.34 1.55
N THR A 122 4.16 1.89 2.78
CA THR A 122 3.05 1.59 3.70
C THR A 122 3.34 2.09 5.12
N ASP A 123 2.34 2.08 5.99
CA ASP A 123 2.50 2.40 7.42
C ASP A 123 3.38 1.39 8.20
N GLY A 124 3.70 0.25 7.59
CA GLY A 124 4.57 -0.78 8.16
C GLY A 124 3.84 -1.96 8.77
N ASP A 125 2.51 -2.09 8.59
CA ASP A 125 1.75 -3.25 9.05
C ASP A 125 2.41 -4.58 8.64
N LYS A 126 2.44 -5.52 9.59
CA LYS A 126 3.15 -6.80 9.44
C LYS A 126 2.48 -7.68 8.41
N ALA A 127 1.15 -7.71 8.39
CA ALA A 127 0.39 -8.53 7.45
C ALA A 127 0.51 -7.96 6.02
N MET A 128 0.43 -6.64 5.87
CA MET A 128 0.65 -5.95 4.59
C MET A 128 2.07 -6.18 4.07
N ARG A 129 3.09 -6.06 4.93
CA ARG A 129 4.49 -6.32 4.55
C ARG A 129 4.68 -7.75 4.03
N THR A 130 4.06 -8.71 4.70
CA THR A 130 4.10 -10.13 4.30
C THR A 130 3.41 -10.31 2.94
N ALA A 131 2.23 -9.71 2.75
CA ALA A 131 1.51 -9.76 1.49
C ALA A 131 2.27 -9.10 0.33
N ILE A 132 2.96 -7.97 0.57
CA ILE A 132 3.82 -7.32 -0.43
C ILE A 132 4.97 -8.23 -0.84
N ALA A 133 5.65 -8.86 0.12
CA ALA A 133 6.74 -9.79 -0.16
C ALA A 133 6.27 -11.00 -0.99
N GLU A 134 5.04 -11.47 -0.79
CA GLU A 134 4.45 -12.55 -1.58
C GLU A 134 4.03 -12.12 -3.00
N VAL A 135 3.39 -10.95 -3.13
CA VAL A 135 2.78 -10.51 -4.40
C VAL A 135 3.74 -9.75 -5.30
N MET A 136 4.68 -8.99 -4.71
CA MET A 136 5.63 -8.12 -5.41
C MET A 136 7.03 -8.24 -4.78
N PRO A 137 7.67 -9.43 -4.83
CA PRO A 137 8.95 -9.67 -4.16
C PRO A 137 10.09 -8.78 -4.67
N SER A 138 9.99 -8.27 -5.89
CA SER A 138 10.97 -7.36 -6.48
C SER A 138 10.79 -5.90 -6.04
N ALA A 139 9.62 -5.55 -5.48
CA ALA A 139 9.33 -4.19 -5.07
C ALA A 139 10.02 -3.88 -3.75
N LYS A 140 10.71 -2.74 -3.69
CA LYS A 140 11.29 -2.27 -2.43
C LYS A 140 10.19 -1.76 -1.52
N HIS A 141 10.21 -2.18 -0.26
CA HIS A 141 9.27 -1.70 0.74
C HIS A 141 9.86 -0.53 1.53
N ARG A 142 9.11 0.56 1.61
CA ARG A 142 9.46 1.75 2.40
C ARG A 142 8.34 2.08 3.37
N LEU A 143 8.70 2.55 4.56
CA LEU A 143 7.74 3.07 5.52
C LEU A 143 7.31 4.49 5.16
N CYS A 144 6.03 4.75 5.33
CA CYS A 144 5.42 6.05 5.10
C CYS A 144 5.97 7.05 6.12
N ALA A 145 6.68 8.07 5.62
CA ALA A 145 7.31 9.08 6.47
C ALA A 145 6.29 9.82 7.35
N TRP A 146 5.08 10.10 6.83
CA TRP A 146 4.01 10.72 7.61
C TRP A 146 3.59 9.87 8.82
N HIS A 147 3.42 8.56 8.63
CA HIS A 147 3.08 7.65 9.74
C HIS A 147 4.23 7.56 10.74
N LEU A 148 5.48 7.57 10.28
CA LEU A 148 6.65 7.62 11.16
C LEU A 148 6.71 8.93 11.97
N GLU A 149 6.47 10.07 11.34
CA GLU A 149 6.42 11.37 12.03
C GLU A 149 5.28 11.41 13.06
N LYS A 150 4.10 10.90 12.72
CA LYS A 150 2.97 10.77 13.65
C LYS A 150 3.30 9.87 14.83
N ASN A 151 3.90 8.70 14.56
CA ASN A 151 4.33 7.77 15.60
C ASN A 151 5.42 8.37 16.49
N CYS A 152 6.36 9.13 15.92
CA CYS A 152 7.38 9.86 16.67
C CYS A 152 6.75 10.79 17.72
N VAL A 153 5.82 11.64 17.29
CA VAL A 153 5.12 12.59 18.18
C VAL A 153 4.32 11.87 19.27
N GLN A 154 3.72 10.71 18.95
CA GLN A 154 2.93 9.95 19.92
C GLN A 154 3.77 9.15 20.92
N ARG A 155 4.95 8.67 20.50
CA ARG A 155 5.77 7.71 21.28
C ARG A 155 6.93 8.37 22.01
N VAL A 156 7.40 9.52 21.54
CA VAL A 156 8.54 10.22 22.11
C VAL A 156 8.08 11.58 22.62
N LYS A 157 8.16 11.77 23.94
CA LYS A 157 7.72 13.01 24.62
C LYS A 157 8.77 14.14 24.58
N GLU A 158 9.80 14.00 23.74
CA GLU A 158 10.88 14.97 23.57
C GLU A 158 10.59 15.83 22.33
N ALA A 159 10.32 17.12 22.53
CA ALA A 159 9.84 18.02 21.48
C ALA A 159 10.89 18.25 20.39
N GLU A 160 12.17 18.31 20.77
CA GLU A 160 13.26 18.53 19.82
C GLU A 160 13.58 17.27 18.98
N PHE A 161 13.19 16.09 19.48
CA PHE A 161 13.44 14.85 18.77
C PHE A 161 12.68 14.75 17.45
N TRP A 162 11.47 15.32 17.34
CA TRP A 162 10.75 15.33 16.05
C TRP A 162 11.55 16.04 14.95
N LYS A 163 12.24 17.14 15.27
CA LYS A 163 13.09 17.86 14.30
C LYS A 163 14.28 17.00 13.88
N VAL A 164 14.90 16.34 14.85
CA VAL A 164 16.00 15.39 14.60
C VAL A 164 15.55 14.26 13.70
N PHE A 165 14.43 13.63 14.05
CA PHE A 165 13.87 12.49 13.36
C PHE A 165 13.45 12.85 11.93
N LYS A 166 12.78 14.00 11.75
CA LYS A 166 12.42 14.53 10.44
C LYS A 166 13.66 14.76 9.56
N LYS A 167 14.72 15.35 10.12
CA LYS A 167 15.98 15.51 9.39
C LYS A 167 16.60 14.15 9.04
N ALA A 168 16.59 13.18 9.94
CA ALA A 168 17.08 11.82 9.68
C ALA A 168 16.30 11.12 8.54
N ILE A 169 14.99 11.35 8.41
CA ILE A 169 14.17 10.77 7.34
C ILE A 169 14.56 11.36 5.97
N TYR A 170 14.59 12.69 5.86
CA TYR A 170 14.61 13.37 4.55
C TYR A 170 15.96 13.93 4.11
N ALA A 171 16.90 14.13 5.04
CA ALA A 171 18.19 14.71 4.67
C ALA A 171 18.93 13.79 3.70
N ASN A 172 19.59 14.41 2.73
CA ASN A 172 20.43 13.73 1.76
C ASN A 172 21.81 13.42 2.36
N PHE A 173 21.83 12.60 3.41
CA PHE A 173 23.06 12.10 4.01
C PHE A 173 23.62 10.94 3.19
N ASP A 174 24.95 10.78 3.21
CA ASP A 174 25.51 9.44 3.04
C ASP A 174 25.27 8.57 4.30
N VAL A 175 25.61 7.29 4.21
CA VAL A 175 25.38 6.34 5.31
C VAL A 175 26.18 6.74 6.56
N ASP A 176 27.43 7.17 6.40
CA ASP A 176 28.31 7.51 7.52
C ASP A 176 27.89 8.82 8.21
N GLU A 177 27.42 9.80 7.44
CA GLU A 177 26.82 11.05 7.89
C GLU A 177 25.53 10.77 8.67
N PHE A 178 24.66 9.90 8.16
CA PHE A 178 23.45 9.50 8.87
C PHE A 178 23.78 8.86 10.21
N GLU A 179 24.70 7.88 10.23
CA GLU A 179 25.07 7.16 11.44
C GLU A 179 25.65 8.09 12.52
N ARG A 180 26.51 9.02 12.12
CA ARG A 180 27.07 10.03 13.01
C ARG A 180 25.98 10.97 13.53
N TYR A 181 25.15 11.49 12.63
CA TYR A 181 24.06 12.41 12.96
C TYR A 181 23.08 11.78 13.95
N TRP A 182 22.64 10.55 13.69
CA TRP A 182 21.73 9.82 14.55
C TRP A 182 22.33 9.61 15.93
N ARG A 183 23.54 9.03 16.01
CA ARG A 183 24.23 8.75 17.29
C ARG A 183 24.35 10.01 18.16
N THR A 184 24.91 11.08 17.61
CA THR A 184 25.11 12.33 18.35
C THR A 184 23.77 12.92 18.82
N SER A 185 22.71 12.82 18.01
CA SER A 185 21.41 13.36 18.39
C SER A 185 20.76 12.54 19.51
N ILE A 186 20.82 11.21 19.46
CA ILE A 186 20.29 10.32 20.50
C ILE A 186 21.04 10.49 21.82
N GLU A 187 22.37 10.66 21.78
CA GLU A 187 23.18 10.96 22.95
C GLU A 187 22.81 12.32 23.56
N SER A 188 22.73 13.38 22.74
CA SER A 188 22.41 14.73 23.23
C SER A 188 21.02 14.85 23.86
N LEU A 189 20.06 14.05 23.39
CA LEU A 189 18.68 14.04 23.89
C LEU A 189 18.46 12.96 24.96
N SER A 190 19.51 12.22 25.35
CA SER A 190 19.43 11.11 26.32
C SER A 190 18.36 10.06 25.96
N LEU A 191 18.16 9.81 24.66
CA LEU A 191 17.13 8.88 24.14
C LEU A 191 17.66 7.45 23.93
N GLY A 192 18.90 7.17 24.33
CA GLY A 192 19.55 5.88 24.09
C GLY A 192 18.84 4.66 24.69
N GLN A 193 17.99 4.86 25.71
CA GLN A 193 17.18 3.80 26.34
C GLN A 193 15.71 3.80 25.90
N ASN A 194 15.31 4.69 24.99
CA ASN A 194 13.94 4.73 24.49
C ASN A 194 13.71 3.56 23.52
N THR A 195 12.87 2.59 23.91
CA THR A 195 12.60 1.38 23.13
C THR A 195 12.08 1.68 21.73
N TRP A 196 11.23 2.70 21.56
CA TRP A 196 10.71 3.03 20.24
C TRP A 196 11.80 3.59 19.32
N VAL A 197 12.71 4.43 19.86
CA VAL A 197 13.85 4.98 19.11
C VAL A 197 14.79 3.85 18.67
N GLN A 198 15.09 2.90 19.57
CA GLN A 198 15.93 1.73 19.25
C GLN A 198 15.30 0.87 18.14
N LEU A 199 14.04 0.45 18.32
CA LEU A 199 13.33 -0.36 17.32
C LEU A 199 13.19 0.35 15.97
N THR A 200 13.01 1.66 15.97
CA THR A 200 12.93 2.46 14.74
C THR A 200 14.28 2.54 14.04
N TYR A 201 15.38 2.64 14.79
CA TYR A 201 16.72 2.61 14.26
C TYR A 201 17.10 1.25 13.65
N ASP A 202 16.65 0.15 14.25
CA ASP A 202 16.91 -1.21 13.73
C ASP A 202 16.35 -1.40 12.32
N ILE A 203 15.29 -0.67 11.98
CA ILE A 203 14.64 -0.70 10.65
C ILE A 203 14.99 0.51 9.77
N LYS A 204 16.08 1.24 10.05
CA LYS A 204 16.52 2.46 9.33
C LYS A 204 16.56 2.33 7.81
N GLU A 205 16.93 1.16 7.31
CA GLU A 205 16.98 0.87 5.87
C GLU A 205 15.62 0.99 5.18
N SER A 206 14.52 0.86 5.93
CA SER A 206 13.16 0.95 5.40
C SER A 206 12.58 2.37 5.38
N TRP A 207 13.28 3.39 5.91
CA TRP A 207 12.72 4.75 6.00
C TRP A 207 13.70 5.90 5.77
N ALA A 208 14.98 5.73 6.12
CA ALA A 208 15.96 6.79 6.00
C ALA A 208 16.41 6.95 4.54
N THR A 209 16.36 8.19 4.03
CA THR A 209 16.76 8.49 2.65
C THR A 209 18.20 8.08 2.35
N ALA A 210 19.09 8.17 3.35
CA ALA A 210 20.50 7.76 3.24
C ALA A 210 20.67 6.30 2.77
N TYR A 211 19.83 5.39 3.28
CA TYR A 211 19.88 3.95 2.97
C TYR A 211 19.08 3.57 1.73
N LEU A 212 18.11 4.41 1.36
CA LEU A 212 17.28 4.19 0.18
C LEU A 212 17.89 4.80 -1.10
N ARG A 213 19.04 5.47 -0.98
CA ARG A 213 19.76 6.09 -2.11
C ARG A 213 20.09 5.06 -3.19
N GLY A 214 19.95 5.45 -4.46
CA GLY A 214 20.16 4.56 -5.62
C GLY A 214 19.08 3.49 -5.82
N SER A 215 18.09 3.41 -4.93
CA SER A 215 16.93 2.53 -5.07
C SER A 215 15.78 3.13 -5.88
N PHE A 216 15.86 4.44 -6.13
CA PHE A 216 14.83 5.22 -6.80
C PHE A 216 15.31 5.55 -8.21
N ASP A 217 14.95 4.72 -9.18
CA ASP A 217 15.10 5.02 -10.61
C ASP A 217 13.95 5.96 -11.02
N GLU A 218 14.25 7.10 -11.63
CA GLU A 218 13.35 8.24 -11.95
C GLU A 218 12.05 7.87 -12.71
N ARG A 219 11.92 6.61 -13.13
CA ARG A 219 10.68 5.98 -13.63
C ARG A 219 9.72 5.58 -12.48
N ILE A 220 9.75 6.32 -11.37
CA ILE A 220 9.22 5.82 -10.09
C ILE A 220 7.71 5.73 -10.13
N ILE A 221 7.28 4.56 -9.72
CA ILE A 221 5.93 4.19 -9.41
C ILE A 221 5.90 4.03 -7.89
N TYR A 222 5.11 4.86 -7.19
CA TYR A 222 4.87 4.71 -5.76
C TYR A 222 3.52 4.03 -5.56
N THR A 223 3.40 3.14 -4.59
CA THR A 223 2.08 2.65 -4.15
C THR A 223 1.99 2.89 -2.66
N LEU A 224 1.31 3.98 -2.27
CA LEU A 224 0.98 4.24 -0.87
C LEU A 224 -0.25 3.44 -0.52
N PHE A 225 -0.10 2.46 0.37
CA PHE A 225 -1.24 1.86 1.08
C PHE A 225 -1.32 2.53 2.44
N GLY A 226 -2.27 3.43 2.57
CA GLY A 226 -2.59 4.08 3.83
C GLY A 226 -4.10 4.21 3.91
N ILE A 227 -4.64 3.87 5.07
CA ILE A 227 -5.98 4.28 5.46
C ILE A 227 -6.08 5.79 5.18
N VAL A 228 -6.99 6.16 4.28
CA VAL A 228 -7.22 7.49 3.72
C VAL A 228 -7.28 8.51 4.87
N PHE A 229 -6.34 9.45 4.90
CA PHE A 229 -6.58 10.89 5.06
C PHE A 229 -5.24 11.67 5.08
N SER A 230 -4.85 12.21 3.93
CA SER A 230 -4.54 13.64 3.73
C SER A 230 -3.76 13.81 2.44
N MET A 231 -4.48 14.26 1.42
CA MET A 231 -3.91 14.90 0.25
C MET A 231 -3.34 16.26 0.72
N PHE A 232 -2.08 16.28 1.14
CA PHE A 232 -1.25 17.48 1.02
C PHE A 232 -0.04 17.11 0.16
N LEU A 233 -0.08 17.70 -1.03
CA LEU A 233 0.97 17.77 -2.03
C LEU A 233 2.31 18.11 -1.35
N VAL A 234 3.29 17.22 -1.41
CA VAL A 234 4.69 17.67 -1.45
C VAL A 234 4.96 18.06 -2.90
N GLY A 235 4.43 19.23 -3.27
CA GLY A 235 5.02 20.00 -4.34
C GLY A 235 6.35 20.55 -3.83
N SER A 236 7.44 19.80 -4.01
CA SER A 236 8.76 20.42 -4.03
C SER A 236 8.98 20.96 -5.44
N SER A 237 8.42 22.14 -5.68
CA SER A 237 8.92 23.05 -6.70
C SER A 237 10.32 23.47 -6.26
N TYR A 238 11.32 23.20 -7.10
CA TYR A 238 12.63 23.81 -6.98
C TYR A 238 12.51 25.31 -7.27
N PHE A 239 12.85 26.13 -6.28
CA PHE A 239 13.70 27.31 -6.41
C PHE A 239 14.61 27.34 -5.18
#